data_AF-A0A5E4YQT2-F1
#
_entry.id   AF-A0A5E4YQT2-F1
#
_cell.length_a   1.000
_cell.length_b   1.000
_cell.length_c   1.000
_cell.angle_alpha   90.00
_cell.angle_beta   90.00
_cell.angle_gamma   90.00
#
_symmetry.space_group_name_H-M   'P 1'
#
loop_
_entity.id
_entity.type
_entity.pdbx_description
1 polymer ?
#
loop_
_entity_poly.entity_id
_entity_poly.type
_entity_poly.pdbx_seq_one_letter_code
_entity_poly.pdbx_strand_id
1 'polypeptide(L)'
;MFVVPQPNGTYFVIGPVPSSTSSWVPVSGTGVILSHIPIDLSRVQQASMAASLIDEAPSPATDLPVGTECLPMAQVARLQEVSVPPEAAVPESTAATSTSRPAARERFAITAAQMREARRMPNEFKIVCARRLRLHRPDLSSDQIQAISGATTLPLARDAAYNGSMDALRDILTELPREDDEGALAYATRVHMRHPKLPLVNLDMLSGAGLPTLRAHLSSGDPNTTLDQVLTAVPRNPEETLRQHARHLRSQFPHLLKSQLARITGSSACNIGGDPKLAVLSDKERQIRDEIPRDPGESGTRHALRILAAQPSLSPRQVANITGLDENNIRQKLRMQRARASTNSTTATAAAAMAAFLVHKASTGEAPQRRTLETSIRYALRLHLHNRDLSTEQLAAASGATLEQIGACTAFRRSEAELVAVGVKWPRDADESRLRYGLRLLSSDPSLLEEEAAVLADVNAGSLRRTVRNADSAVDHSGQSSTSEARLTAPPAAPSSNATPT
;
A
#
# COMPACT_ATOMS: atom_id res chain seq x y z
N MET A 1 -3.02 14.87 -43.84
CA MET A 1 -2.10 15.75 -44.59
C MET A 1 -1.66 16.82 -43.63
N PHE A 2 -0.39 16.83 -43.25
CA PHE A 2 0.17 17.82 -42.33
C PHE A 2 1.12 18.72 -43.10
N VAL A 3 0.97 20.03 -42.93
CA VAL A 3 1.84 21.04 -43.55
C VAL A 3 2.68 21.67 -42.43
N VAL A 4 3.99 21.50 -42.52
CA VAL A 4 4.93 22.09 -41.55
C VAL A 4 5.67 23.24 -42.25
N PRO A 5 5.49 24.50 -41.79
CA PRO A 5 6.22 25.64 -42.34
C PRO A 5 7.68 25.62 -41.86
N GLN A 6 8.60 25.88 -42.78
CA GLN A 6 10.02 26.08 -42.49
C GLN A 6 10.36 27.58 -42.48
N PRO A 7 11.43 27.98 -41.74
CA PRO A 7 11.81 29.39 -41.58
C PRO A 7 12.26 30.10 -42.87
N ASN A 8 12.50 29.36 -43.95
CA ASN A 8 12.86 29.89 -45.27
C ASN A 8 11.66 30.04 -46.22
N GLY A 9 10.41 29.96 -45.72
CA GLY A 9 9.20 30.13 -46.52
C GLY A 9 8.83 28.92 -47.39
N THR A 10 9.50 27.78 -47.19
CA THR A 10 9.12 26.52 -47.82
C THR A 10 8.23 25.69 -46.90
N TYR A 11 7.40 24.83 -47.49
CA TYR A 11 6.48 23.97 -46.75
C TYR A 11 6.78 22.52 -47.04
N PHE A 12 6.87 21.70 -45.98
CA PHE A 12 6.85 20.25 -46.12
C PHE A 12 5.42 19.74 -45.96
N VAL A 13 4.97 18.96 -46.93
CA VAL A 13 3.67 18.29 -46.91
C VAL A 13 3.88 16.81 -46.65
N ILE A 14 3.37 16.31 -45.53
CA ILE A 14 3.42 14.89 -45.16
C ILE A 14 2.01 14.31 -45.30
N GLY A 15 1.85 13.36 -46.21
CA GLY A 15 0.60 12.62 -46.44
C GLY A 15 0.88 11.19 -46.92
N PRO A 16 -0.05 10.24 -46.70
CA PRO A 16 0.10 8.87 -47.16
C PRO A 16 0.07 8.81 -48.69
N VAL A 17 1.02 8.08 -49.27
CA VAL A 17 1.10 7.81 -50.72
C VAL A 17 0.02 6.78 -51.08
N PRO A 18 -0.87 7.05 -52.06
CA PRO A 18 -1.74 6.02 -52.59
C PRO A 18 -0.94 5.05 -53.45
N SER A 19 -0.98 3.77 -53.10
CA SER A 19 -0.40 2.68 -53.88
C SER A 19 -1.25 2.40 -55.12
N SER A 20 -0.84 2.88 -56.29
CA SER A 20 -0.98 2.15 -57.56
C SER A 20 -0.38 2.88 -58.78
N THR A 21 0.13 2.06 -59.70
CA THR A 21 0.56 2.32 -61.10
C THR A 21 1.97 2.84 -61.37
N SER A 22 2.79 1.86 -61.75
CA SER A 22 3.89 1.84 -62.71
C SER A 22 3.96 3.00 -63.73
N SER A 23 5.08 3.72 -63.72
CA SER A 23 5.84 4.06 -64.93
C SER A 23 7.24 4.55 -64.56
N TRP A 24 8.24 4.09 -65.31
CA TRP A 24 9.63 4.49 -65.17
C TRP A 24 9.88 5.82 -65.88
N VAL A 25 10.49 6.78 -65.18
CA VAL A 25 11.22 7.92 -65.77
C VAL A 25 12.47 8.16 -64.91
N PRO A 26 13.68 8.24 -65.48
CA PRO A 26 14.89 8.44 -64.70
C PRO A 26 15.07 9.95 -64.43
N VAL A 27 15.22 10.31 -63.16
CA VAL A 27 15.76 11.62 -62.77
C VAL A 27 17.04 11.38 -61.98
N SER A 28 18.14 11.81 -62.56
CA SER A 28 19.47 11.89 -61.95
C SER A 28 19.44 12.84 -60.75
N GLY A 29 19.73 12.31 -59.56
CA GLY A 29 19.91 13.11 -58.35
C GLY A 29 20.70 12.31 -57.33
N THR A 30 21.89 12.80 -57.00
CA THR A 30 22.84 12.24 -56.03
C THR A 30 22.20 12.05 -54.66
N GLY A 31 21.92 10.80 -54.30
CA GLY A 31 21.44 10.40 -52.98
C GLY A 31 22.57 9.81 -52.14
N VAL A 32 22.84 10.43 -51.00
CA VAL A 32 23.69 9.89 -49.93
C VAL A 32 22.96 8.71 -49.28
N ILE A 33 23.56 7.52 -49.36
CA ILE A 33 23.06 6.31 -48.71
C ILE A 33 23.50 6.34 -47.24
N LEU A 34 22.56 6.50 -46.32
CA LEU A 34 22.75 6.15 -44.91
C LEU A 34 22.17 4.76 -44.68
N SER A 35 23.06 3.82 -44.39
CA SER A 35 22.78 2.43 -44.06
C SER A 35 21.90 2.30 -42.81
N HIS A 36 20.83 1.52 -42.93
CA HIS A 36 19.99 1.08 -41.82
C HIS A 36 20.76 0.16 -40.87
N ILE A 37 20.78 0.50 -39.58
CA ILE A 37 21.14 -0.41 -38.48
C ILE A 37 19.84 -1.10 -38.03
N PRO A 38 19.72 -2.44 -38.10
CA PRO A 38 18.58 -3.13 -37.50
C PRO A 38 18.76 -3.19 -35.98
N ILE A 39 17.80 -2.63 -35.25
CA ILE A 39 17.69 -2.80 -33.79
C ILE A 39 16.92 -4.09 -33.53
N ASP A 40 17.60 -5.07 -32.95
CA ASP A 40 17.05 -6.34 -32.50
C ASP A 40 16.25 -6.16 -31.19
N LEU A 41 14.94 -6.37 -31.25
CA LEU A 41 14.01 -6.22 -30.12
C LEU A 41 13.76 -7.53 -29.35
N SER A 42 14.60 -8.55 -29.53
CA SER A 42 14.37 -9.89 -28.94
C SER A 42 14.80 -10.06 -27.48
N ARG A 43 15.19 -9.00 -26.76
CA ARG A 43 15.53 -9.08 -25.32
C ARG A 43 14.88 -7.98 -24.47
N VAL A 44 13.60 -8.20 -24.14
CA VAL A 44 12.98 -7.60 -22.95
C VAL A 44 12.48 -8.74 -22.07
N GLN A 45 13.35 -9.19 -21.16
CA GLN A 45 12.94 -10.04 -20.04
C GLN A 45 12.09 -9.21 -19.07
N GLN A 46 10.93 -9.72 -18.73
CA GLN A 46 10.06 -9.20 -17.69
C GLN A 46 10.76 -9.26 -16.33
N ALA A 47 11.00 -8.10 -15.72
CA ALA A 47 11.38 -8.01 -14.32
C ALA A 47 10.13 -7.87 -13.43
N SER A 48 10.05 -8.78 -12.48
CA SER A 48 9.04 -8.92 -11.42
C SER A 48 8.88 -7.64 -10.58
N MET A 49 7.65 -7.14 -10.46
CA MET A 49 7.30 -6.10 -9.49
C MET A 49 7.05 -6.72 -8.11
N ALA A 50 7.91 -6.42 -7.15
CA ALA A 50 7.66 -6.60 -5.73
C ALA A 50 8.10 -5.35 -4.95
N ALA A 51 7.38 -5.09 -3.85
CA ALA A 51 7.59 -4.07 -2.82
C ALA A 51 6.97 -2.68 -3.06
N SER A 52 5.73 -2.52 -2.60
CA SER A 52 5.30 -1.27 -1.97
C SER A 52 4.50 -1.61 -0.71
N LEU A 53 5.16 -1.48 0.44
CA LEU A 53 4.61 -1.50 1.79
C LEU A 53 4.60 -0.04 2.27
N ILE A 54 3.42 0.50 2.56
CA ILE A 54 3.27 1.79 3.24
C ILE A 54 2.40 1.56 4.48
N ASP A 55 2.93 2.00 5.61
CA ASP A 55 2.34 2.12 6.94
C ASP A 55 1.01 2.89 6.92
N GLU A 56 -0.05 2.29 7.47
CA GLU A 56 -1.29 2.99 7.84
C GLU A 56 -1.23 3.41 9.32
N ALA A 57 -1.14 4.73 9.56
CA ALA A 57 -1.40 5.33 10.87
C ALA A 57 -2.90 5.68 11.02
N PRO A 58 -3.48 5.57 12.23
CA PRO A 58 -4.92 5.73 12.45
C PRO A 58 -5.36 7.21 12.44
N SER A 59 -6.49 7.49 11.77
CA SER A 59 -7.16 8.80 11.79
C SER A 59 -7.83 9.10 13.14
N PRO A 60 -7.85 10.36 13.59
CA PRO A 60 -8.58 10.78 14.77
C PRO A 60 -10.07 11.01 14.49
N ALA A 61 -10.86 10.74 15.53
CA ALA A 61 -12.31 10.91 15.61
C ALA A 61 -12.75 12.35 15.30
N THR A 62 -13.90 12.48 14.64
CA THR A 62 -14.56 13.76 14.36
C THR A 62 -15.86 13.87 15.15
N ASP A 63 -16.12 15.09 15.57
CA ASP A 63 -17.07 15.52 16.59
C ASP A 63 -18.55 15.33 16.24
N LEU A 64 -19.34 15.10 17.28
CA LEU A 64 -20.80 15.19 17.29
C LEU A 64 -21.23 16.65 17.56
N PRO A 65 -22.34 17.13 16.97
CA PRO A 65 -22.84 18.46 17.25
C PRO A 65 -23.66 18.51 18.54
N VAL A 66 -23.36 19.56 19.32
CA VAL A 66 -24.10 20.05 20.49
C VAL A 66 -25.38 20.77 20.05
N GLY A 67 -26.48 20.51 20.77
CA GLY A 67 -27.67 21.35 20.76
C GLY A 67 -28.76 20.86 21.72
N THR A 68 -28.87 21.52 22.89
CA THR A 68 -30.12 21.97 23.56
C THR A 68 -31.15 20.89 23.99
N GLU A 69 -31.71 20.78 25.22
CA GLU A 69 -32.15 21.74 26.24
C GLU A 69 -32.21 21.09 27.65
N CYS A 70 -32.16 21.95 28.67
CA CYS A 70 -32.24 21.66 30.10
C CYS A 70 -33.64 21.22 30.57
N LEU A 71 -33.70 20.31 31.56
CA LEU A 71 -34.65 20.38 32.68
C LEU A 71 -34.05 19.70 33.94
N PRO A 72 -34.09 20.32 35.13
CA PRO A 72 -33.72 19.69 36.39
C PRO A 72 -34.97 19.20 37.14
N MET A 73 -34.91 18.03 37.78
CA MET A 73 -35.83 17.74 38.89
C MET A 73 -35.24 16.73 39.86
N ALA A 74 -35.12 17.19 41.10
CA ALA A 74 -34.81 16.40 42.28
C ALA A 74 -36.09 15.74 42.83
N GLN A 75 -35.87 14.64 43.56
CA GLN A 75 -36.74 14.02 44.57
C GLN A 75 -37.99 13.27 44.10
N VAL A 76 -37.94 11.93 44.20
CA VAL A 76 -38.94 11.16 44.96
C VAL A 76 -38.19 10.06 45.72
N ALA A 77 -38.47 9.99 47.02
CA ALA A 77 -37.87 9.09 47.97
C ALA A 77 -38.66 7.77 48.12
N ARG A 78 -38.04 6.82 48.84
CA ARG A 78 -38.60 5.94 49.88
C ARG A 78 -38.86 4.46 49.56
N LEU A 79 -38.15 3.67 50.39
CA LEU A 79 -38.52 2.42 51.08
C LEU A 79 -38.33 1.10 50.33
N GLN A 80 -37.31 0.34 50.75
CA GLN A 80 -37.52 -0.89 51.51
C GLN A 80 -36.23 -1.31 52.22
N GLU A 81 -36.20 -1.05 53.53
CA GLU A 81 -35.32 -1.71 54.49
C GLU A 81 -35.92 -3.08 54.82
N VAL A 82 -35.11 -4.14 54.73
CA VAL A 82 -35.36 -5.40 55.45
C VAL A 82 -34.11 -5.70 56.25
N SER A 83 -34.35 -5.94 57.53
CA SER A 83 -33.40 -6.00 58.64
C SER A 83 -33.08 -7.45 59.03
N VAL A 84 -32.01 -7.59 59.84
CA VAL A 84 -31.68 -8.69 60.78
C VAL A 84 -30.82 -9.85 60.24
N PRO A 85 -29.85 -10.44 60.99
CA PRO A 85 -28.96 -9.96 62.07
C PRO A 85 -27.45 -10.25 61.82
N PRO A 86 -26.53 -9.78 62.70
CA PRO A 86 -25.11 -10.16 62.69
C PRO A 86 -24.84 -11.40 63.56
N GLU A 87 -23.67 -12.03 63.38
CA GLU A 87 -22.87 -12.79 64.38
C GLU A 87 -22.23 -14.05 63.77
N ALA A 88 -20.89 -14.05 63.63
CA ALA A 88 -20.00 -15.08 64.19
C ALA A 88 -18.58 -15.02 63.57
N ALA A 89 -17.62 -14.75 64.45
CA ALA A 89 -16.29 -15.36 64.54
C ALA A 89 -15.36 -15.40 63.30
N VAL A 90 -14.40 -14.48 63.31
CA VAL A 90 -13.09 -14.64 62.66
C VAL A 90 -12.20 -15.51 63.55
N PRO A 91 -11.49 -16.52 63.01
CA PRO A 91 -10.23 -16.95 63.59
C PRO A 91 -9.05 -16.43 62.76
N GLU A 92 -8.07 -15.91 63.50
CA GLU A 92 -6.73 -15.55 63.07
C GLU A 92 -6.05 -16.73 62.35
N SER A 93 -5.46 -16.47 61.19
CA SER A 93 -4.55 -17.38 60.51
C SER A 93 -3.13 -16.84 60.63
N THR A 94 -2.38 -17.44 61.55
CA THR A 94 -0.93 -17.27 61.68
C THR A 94 -0.18 -18.07 60.62
N ALA A 95 0.94 -17.50 60.21
CA ALA A 95 1.82 -17.98 59.16
C ALA A 95 2.40 -19.38 59.41
N ALA A 96 2.49 -20.20 58.35
CA ALA A 96 3.53 -21.21 58.21
C ALA A 96 3.76 -21.62 56.74
N THR A 97 4.98 -21.35 56.28
CA THR A 97 5.82 -22.24 55.49
C THR A 97 5.38 -22.64 54.08
N SER A 98 6.02 -21.95 53.14
CA SER A 98 6.36 -22.36 51.78
C SER A 98 6.85 -23.82 51.68
N THR A 99 6.03 -24.68 51.07
CA THR A 99 6.53 -25.86 50.34
C THR A 99 5.46 -26.37 49.37
N SER A 100 5.93 -26.86 48.22
CA SER A 100 5.17 -27.51 47.13
C SER A 100 4.56 -26.63 46.02
N ARG A 101 5.46 -25.96 45.27
CA ARG A 101 5.21 -25.50 43.90
C ARG A 101 5.80 -26.46 42.83
N PRO A 102 5.35 -27.73 42.72
CA PRO A 102 5.45 -28.45 41.45
C PRO A 102 4.08 -28.79 40.81
N ALA A 103 2.99 -28.89 41.58
CA ALA A 103 1.71 -29.41 41.06
C ALA A 103 0.97 -28.50 40.05
N ALA A 104 1.29 -27.20 39.99
CA ALA A 104 0.65 -26.27 39.06
C ALA A 104 1.29 -26.27 37.66
N ARG A 105 2.51 -26.80 37.47
CA ARG A 105 3.19 -26.85 36.16
C ARG A 105 2.81 -28.07 35.33
N GLU A 106 2.38 -29.16 35.96
CA GLU A 106 2.05 -30.42 35.27
C GLU A 106 0.65 -30.41 34.62
N ARG A 107 -0.26 -29.51 35.01
CA ARG A 107 -1.58 -29.36 34.38
C ARG A 107 -1.55 -28.65 33.01
N PHE A 108 -0.39 -28.17 32.56
CA PHE A 108 -0.22 -27.38 31.34
C PHE A 108 0.81 -27.95 30.37
N ALA A 109 1.09 -29.26 30.42
CA ALA A 109 1.95 -29.91 29.44
C ALA A 109 1.20 -30.08 28.10
N ILE A 110 0.97 -28.98 27.37
CA ILE A 110 0.68 -29.05 25.94
C ILE A 110 1.94 -29.62 25.30
N THR A 111 1.83 -30.79 24.68
CA THR A 111 2.99 -31.41 24.02
C THR A 111 3.50 -30.47 22.91
N ALA A 112 4.81 -30.41 22.70
CA ALA A 112 5.38 -29.59 21.63
C ALA A 112 4.84 -29.97 20.23
N ALA A 113 4.34 -31.19 20.07
CA ALA A 113 3.61 -31.65 18.89
C ALA A 113 2.25 -30.97 18.74
N GLN A 114 1.42 -30.96 19.80
CA GLN A 114 0.15 -30.21 19.82
C GLN A 114 0.37 -28.72 19.54
N MET A 115 1.43 -28.11 20.10
CA MET A 115 1.75 -26.71 19.80
C MET A 115 2.21 -26.45 18.36
N ARG A 116 2.84 -27.43 17.68
CA ARG A 116 3.21 -27.29 16.27
C ARG A 116 2.01 -27.37 15.34
N GLU A 117 1.09 -28.29 15.63
CA GLU A 117 -0.10 -28.52 14.80
C GLU A 117 -1.17 -27.44 15.03
N ALA A 118 -1.27 -26.94 16.26
CA ALA A 118 -2.19 -25.87 16.65
C ALA A 118 -1.69 -24.46 16.32
N ARG A 119 -0.59 -24.31 15.55
CA ARG A 119 -0.04 -23.00 15.22
C ARG A 119 -1.06 -22.13 14.49
N ARG A 120 -1.04 -20.84 14.82
CA ARG A 120 -1.79 -19.80 14.12
C ARG A 120 -1.34 -19.74 12.66
N MET A 121 -2.29 -19.72 11.74
CA MET A 121 -1.99 -19.59 10.31
C MET A 121 -1.42 -18.18 10.02
N PRO A 122 -0.59 -18.02 8.97
CA PRO A 122 -0.17 -16.69 8.54
C PRO A 122 -1.40 -15.82 8.23
N ASN A 123 -1.43 -14.61 8.79
CA ASN A 123 -2.53 -13.63 8.68
C ASN A 123 -3.85 -13.99 9.38
N GLU A 124 -3.89 -15.04 10.21
CA GLU A 124 -5.07 -15.38 11.00
C GLU A 124 -5.18 -14.48 12.25
N PHE A 125 -6.36 -13.89 12.47
CA PHE A 125 -6.64 -13.13 13.68
C PHE A 125 -6.68 -14.05 14.91
N LYS A 126 -6.23 -13.54 16.05
CA LYS A 126 -6.15 -14.30 17.31
C LYS A 126 -7.50 -14.96 17.69
N ILE A 127 -8.60 -14.24 17.52
CA ILE A 127 -9.94 -14.76 17.85
C ILE A 127 -10.42 -15.83 16.86
N VAL A 128 -10.02 -15.73 15.60
CA VAL A 128 -10.32 -16.72 14.56
C VAL A 128 -9.56 -18.02 14.85
N CYS A 129 -8.28 -17.91 15.20
CA CYS A 129 -7.48 -19.05 15.66
C CYS A 129 -8.11 -19.74 16.87
N ALA A 130 -8.58 -18.99 17.87
CA ALA A 130 -9.23 -19.57 19.03
C ALA A 130 -10.53 -20.31 18.70
N ARG A 131 -11.38 -19.77 17.82
CA ARG A 131 -12.58 -20.45 17.33
C ARG A 131 -12.24 -21.74 16.58
N ARG A 132 -11.24 -21.70 15.69
CA ARG A 132 -10.74 -22.87 14.94
C ARG A 132 -10.26 -23.96 15.89
N LEU A 133 -9.44 -23.60 16.88
CA LEU A 133 -8.93 -24.55 17.88
C LEU A 133 -10.08 -25.18 18.67
N ARG A 134 -11.06 -24.39 19.10
CA ARG A 134 -12.23 -24.92 19.83
C ARG A 134 -13.09 -25.87 18.98
N LEU A 135 -13.13 -25.67 17.67
CA LEU A 135 -13.89 -26.48 16.74
C LEU A 135 -13.17 -27.80 16.40
N HIS A 136 -11.88 -27.75 16.07
CA HIS A 136 -11.10 -28.93 15.64
C HIS A 136 -10.43 -29.69 16.80
N ARG A 137 -10.27 -29.06 17.95
CA ARG A 137 -9.57 -29.61 19.14
C ARG A 137 -10.40 -29.39 20.41
N PRO A 138 -11.52 -30.12 20.56
CA PRO A 138 -12.36 -30.03 21.75
C PRO A 138 -11.66 -30.55 23.02
N ASP A 139 -10.53 -31.25 22.86
CA ASP A 139 -9.65 -31.71 23.93
C ASP A 139 -8.87 -30.57 24.61
N LEU A 140 -8.72 -29.42 23.94
CA LEU A 140 -8.01 -28.28 24.49
C LEU A 140 -8.89 -27.48 25.46
N SER A 141 -8.33 -27.19 26.64
CA SER A 141 -8.98 -26.29 27.60
C SER A 141 -8.98 -24.85 27.09
N SER A 142 -9.90 -24.02 27.58
CA SER A 142 -9.97 -22.61 27.17
C SER A 142 -8.66 -21.86 27.45
N ASP A 143 -7.94 -22.20 28.52
CA ASP A 143 -6.64 -21.61 28.84
C ASP A 143 -5.56 -22.02 27.84
N GLN A 144 -5.58 -23.28 27.39
CA GLN A 144 -4.67 -23.79 26.37
C GLN A 144 -4.94 -23.13 25.02
N ILE A 145 -6.21 -22.98 24.64
CA ILE A 145 -6.61 -22.26 23.42
C ILE A 145 -6.16 -20.81 23.49
N GLN A 146 -6.29 -20.17 24.65
CA GLN A 146 -5.82 -18.80 24.85
C GLN A 146 -4.30 -18.67 24.68
N ALA A 147 -3.54 -19.59 25.27
CA ALA A 147 -2.08 -19.62 25.18
C ALA A 147 -1.60 -19.80 23.73
N ILE A 148 -2.25 -20.67 22.96
CA ILE A 148 -1.88 -20.98 21.58
C ILE A 148 -2.31 -19.85 20.61
N SER A 149 -3.54 -19.35 20.76
CA SER A 149 -4.09 -18.32 19.87
C SER A 149 -3.55 -16.92 20.16
N GLY A 150 -3.08 -16.68 21.39
CA GLY A 150 -2.65 -15.38 21.89
C GLY A 150 -3.79 -14.36 22.06
N ALA A 151 -5.06 -14.81 21.99
CA ALA A 151 -6.23 -13.99 22.27
C ALA A 151 -6.30 -13.65 23.77
N THR A 152 -6.84 -12.49 24.13
CA THR A 152 -7.04 -12.11 25.54
C THR A 152 -8.37 -12.68 26.05
N THR A 153 -8.48 -12.87 27.37
CA THR A 153 -9.67 -13.46 28.03
C THR A 153 -10.95 -12.70 27.74
N LEU A 154 -10.90 -11.36 27.79
CA LEU A 154 -12.06 -10.49 27.59
C LEU A 154 -12.70 -10.64 26.19
N PRO A 155 -11.94 -10.57 25.07
CA PRO A 155 -12.47 -10.85 23.75
C PRO A 155 -13.07 -12.24 23.59
N LEU A 156 -12.41 -13.29 24.13
CA LEU A 156 -12.92 -14.67 24.08
C LEU A 156 -14.24 -14.83 24.84
N ALA A 157 -14.33 -14.25 26.04
CA ALA A 157 -15.54 -14.31 26.87
C ALA A 157 -16.73 -13.57 26.24
N ARG A 158 -16.48 -12.53 25.44
CA ARG A 158 -17.53 -11.77 24.73
C ARG A 158 -17.90 -12.35 23.37
N ASP A 159 -17.13 -13.32 22.89
CA ASP A 159 -17.32 -13.88 21.57
C ASP A 159 -18.43 -14.92 21.56
N ALA A 160 -19.61 -14.55 21.06
CA ALA A 160 -20.78 -15.43 21.03
C ALA A 160 -20.52 -16.71 20.23
N ALA A 161 -19.72 -16.62 19.16
CA ALA A 161 -19.33 -17.76 18.36
C ALA A 161 -18.44 -18.72 19.17
N TYR A 162 -17.39 -18.22 19.84
CA TYR A 162 -16.51 -19.05 20.68
C TYR A 162 -17.26 -19.73 21.84
N ASN A 163 -18.25 -19.08 22.43
CA ASN A 163 -18.98 -19.61 23.60
C ASN A 163 -20.22 -20.42 23.25
N GLY A 164 -20.62 -20.48 21.98
CA GLY A 164 -21.76 -21.27 21.51
C GLY A 164 -21.51 -22.78 21.46
N SER A 165 -22.58 -23.56 21.29
CA SER A 165 -22.46 -25.01 20.98
C SER A 165 -21.84 -25.16 19.58
N MET A 166 -20.73 -25.89 19.54
CA MET A 166 -19.99 -26.21 18.32
C MET A 166 -20.33 -27.60 17.78
N ASP A 167 -21.18 -28.35 18.47
CA ASP A 167 -21.40 -29.77 18.20
C ASP A 167 -22.00 -29.95 16.80
N ALA A 168 -23.03 -29.17 16.45
CA ALA A 168 -23.61 -29.16 15.11
C ALA A 168 -22.62 -28.78 13.99
N LEU A 169 -21.57 -28.00 14.30
CA LEU A 169 -20.54 -27.66 13.32
C LEU A 169 -19.50 -28.77 13.19
N ARG A 170 -19.21 -29.48 14.28
CA ARG A 170 -18.35 -30.67 14.24
C ARG A 170 -18.98 -31.79 13.42
N ASP A 171 -20.29 -32.00 13.56
CA ASP A 171 -21.02 -32.98 12.77
C ASP A 171 -20.94 -32.67 11.26
N ILE A 172 -20.99 -31.39 10.89
CA ILE A 172 -20.81 -30.97 9.49
C ILE A 172 -19.36 -31.20 9.03
N LEU A 173 -18.35 -30.94 9.88
CA LEU A 173 -16.94 -31.22 9.54
C LEU A 173 -16.67 -32.71 9.32
N THR A 174 -17.34 -33.58 10.08
CA THR A 174 -17.19 -35.04 9.95
C THR A 174 -17.98 -35.58 8.76
N GLU A 175 -19.16 -35.03 8.46
CA GLU A 175 -19.93 -35.37 7.25
C GLU A 175 -19.22 -34.90 5.97
N LEU A 176 -18.69 -33.68 5.98
CA LEU A 176 -18.07 -33.02 4.84
C LEU A 176 -16.65 -32.57 5.20
N PRO A 177 -15.67 -33.48 5.26
CA PRO A 177 -14.28 -33.09 5.44
C PRO A 177 -13.80 -32.29 4.24
N ARG A 178 -12.92 -31.31 4.51
CA ARG A 178 -12.27 -30.52 3.46
C ARG A 178 -11.28 -31.40 2.68
N GLU A 179 -11.27 -31.27 1.35
CA GLU A 179 -10.34 -32.03 0.49
C GLU A 179 -8.97 -31.34 0.41
N ASP A 180 -7.91 -32.10 0.10
CA ASP A 180 -6.51 -31.64 0.19
C ASP A 180 -6.20 -30.40 -0.67
N ASP A 181 -6.85 -30.27 -1.84
CA ASP A 181 -6.67 -29.14 -2.76
C ASP A 181 -7.86 -28.14 -2.76
N GLU A 182 -8.80 -28.31 -1.84
CA GLU A 182 -10.00 -27.50 -1.81
C GLU A 182 -9.74 -26.13 -1.14
N GLY A 183 -9.90 -25.05 -1.90
CA GLY A 183 -9.84 -23.70 -1.35
C GLY A 183 -10.95 -23.41 -0.34
N ALA A 184 -10.71 -22.50 0.61
CA ALA A 184 -11.68 -22.15 1.65
C ALA A 184 -13.05 -21.76 1.08
N LEU A 185 -13.08 -21.00 -0.02
CA LEU A 185 -14.31 -20.57 -0.68
C LEU A 185 -15.06 -21.73 -1.37
N ALA A 186 -14.32 -22.67 -1.95
CA ALA A 186 -14.90 -23.86 -2.58
C ALA A 186 -15.55 -24.76 -1.52
N TYR A 187 -14.84 -24.99 -0.42
CA TYR A 187 -15.35 -25.72 0.74
C TYR A 187 -16.59 -25.07 1.35
N ALA A 188 -16.54 -23.76 1.58
CA ALA A 188 -17.68 -22.96 1.99
C ALA A 188 -18.90 -23.16 1.09
N THR A 189 -18.69 -23.12 -0.22
CA THR A 189 -19.77 -23.27 -1.21
C THR A 189 -20.37 -24.68 -1.15
N ARG A 190 -19.54 -25.72 -1.06
CA ARG A 190 -19.96 -27.11 -0.94
C ARG A 190 -20.77 -27.36 0.33
N VAL A 191 -20.30 -26.84 1.47
CA VAL A 191 -21.03 -26.87 2.75
C VAL A 191 -22.36 -26.11 2.65
N HIS A 192 -22.38 -24.94 2.00
CA HIS A 192 -23.60 -24.16 1.81
C HIS A 192 -24.66 -24.91 0.99
N MET A 193 -24.23 -25.63 -0.06
CA MET A 193 -25.14 -26.42 -0.89
C MET A 193 -25.80 -27.57 -0.12
N ARG A 194 -25.07 -28.21 0.79
CA ARG A 194 -25.60 -29.30 1.63
C ARG A 194 -26.43 -28.77 2.79
N HIS A 195 -26.02 -27.65 3.39
CA HIS A 195 -26.66 -27.03 4.54
C HIS A 195 -27.04 -25.56 4.24
N PRO A 196 -28.04 -25.31 3.37
CA PRO A 196 -28.39 -23.95 2.93
C PRO A 196 -28.93 -23.07 4.07
N LYS A 197 -29.46 -23.68 5.13
CA LYS A 197 -29.95 -22.98 6.34
C LYS A 197 -28.82 -22.58 7.31
N LEU A 198 -27.57 -22.97 7.02
CA LEU A 198 -26.44 -22.66 7.89
C LEU A 198 -26.12 -21.15 7.82
N PRO A 199 -26.06 -20.43 8.95
CA PRO A 199 -25.77 -19.01 8.94
C PRO A 199 -24.33 -18.76 8.46
N LEU A 200 -24.12 -17.65 7.74
CA LEU A 200 -22.82 -17.30 7.15
C LEU A 200 -21.67 -17.23 8.15
N VAL A 201 -21.94 -16.87 9.40
CA VAL A 201 -20.94 -16.85 10.48
C VAL A 201 -20.43 -18.26 10.78
N ASN A 202 -21.31 -19.26 10.77
CA ASN A 202 -20.92 -20.64 10.99
C ASN A 202 -20.15 -21.20 9.79
N LEU A 203 -20.54 -20.78 8.60
CA LEU A 203 -19.88 -21.14 7.36
C LEU A 203 -18.47 -20.55 7.25
N ASP A 204 -18.29 -19.32 7.77
CA ASP A 204 -16.98 -18.69 7.96
C ASP A 204 -16.11 -19.49 8.94
N MET A 205 -16.67 -19.94 10.05
CA MET A 205 -15.94 -20.75 11.03
C MET A 205 -15.49 -22.11 10.48
N LEU A 206 -16.33 -22.76 9.66
CA LEU A 206 -15.99 -24.04 9.04
C LEU A 206 -14.91 -23.88 7.96
N SER A 207 -15.02 -22.84 7.14
CA SER A 207 -14.18 -22.69 5.93
C SER A 207 -12.94 -21.83 6.09
N GLY A 208 -12.98 -20.84 6.99
CA GLY A 208 -11.98 -19.79 7.10
C GLY A 208 -11.96 -18.81 5.91
N ALA A 209 -12.99 -18.77 5.07
CA ALA A 209 -13.02 -17.94 3.86
C ALA A 209 -13.18 -16.42 4.13
N GLY A 210 -13.64 -16.04 5.34
CA GLY A 210 -13.92 -14.68 5.73
C GLY A 210 -15.36 -14.27 5.45
N LEU A 211 -16.06 -13.77 6.48
CA LEU A 211 -17.43 -13.24 6.39
C LEU A 211 -17.68 -12.25 5.22
N PRO A 212 -16.84 -11.23 4.96
CA PRO A 212 -17.04 -10.32 3.83
C PRO A 212 -16.98 -11.05 2.48
N THR A 213 -16.03 -11.98 2.33
CA THR A 213 -15.85 -12.81 1.14
C THR A 213 -17.07 -13.70 0.92
N LEU A 214 -17.55 -14.35 1.98
CA LEU A 214 -18.72 -15.23 1.94
C LEU A 214 -20.00 -14.48 1.62
N ARG A 215 -20.22 -13.28 2.20
CA ARG A 215 -21.36 -12.43 1.80
C ARG A 215 -21.27 -12.05 0.34
N ALA A 216 -20.12 -11.58 -0.13
CA ALA A 216 -19.97 -11.22 -1.54
C ALA A 216 -20.23 -12.42 -2.48
N HIS A 217 -19.76 -13.60 -2.09
CA HIS A 217 -19.86 -14.81 -2.90
C HIS A 217 -21.26 -15.44 -2.87
N LEU A 218 -21.86 -15.58 -1.68
CA LEU A 218 -23.13 -16.28 -1.46
C LEU A 218 -24.36 -15.35 -1.51
N SER A 219 -24.24 -14.06 -1.22
CA SER A 219 -25.36 -13.10 -1.38
C SER A 219 -25.65 -12.74 -2.85
N SER A 220 -24.87 -13.28 -3.80
CA SER A 220 -25.05 -13.07 -5.25
C SER A 220 -26.23 -13.84 -5.88
N GLY A 221 -27.15 -14.37 -5.07
CA GLY A 221 -28.34 -15.12 -5.51
C GLY A 221 -28.01 -16.54 -5.97
N ASP A 222 -28.98 -17.45 -5.82
CA ASP A 222 -28.88 -18.89 -6.11
C ASP A 222 -27.97 -19.20 -7.32
N PRO A 223 -26.82 -19.87 -7.10
CA PRO A 223 -25.79 -19.99 -8.12
C PRO A 223 -26.16 -20.93 -9.27
N ASN A 224 -27.10 -21.87 -9.13
CA ASN A 224 -27.16 -22.99 -10.07
C ASN A 224 -28.41 -23.07 -10.94
N THR A 225 -29.59 -22.62 -10.49
CA THR A 225 -30.81 -22.86 -11.27
C THR A 225 -30.97 -21.93 -12.48
N THR A 226 -30.39 -20.72 -12.44
CA THR A 226 -30.46 -19.77 -13.57
C THR A 226 -29.21 -19.72 -14.44
N LEU A 227 -28.02 -20.05 -13.91
CA LEU A 227 -26.79 -19.91 -14.70
C LEU A 227 -26.59 -21.01 -15.74
N ASP A 228 -26.88 -22.26 -15.39
CA ASP A 228 -26.73 -23.39 -16.32
C ASP A 228 -27.74 -23.28 -17.47
N GLN A 229 -28.94 -22.76 -17.18
CA GLN A 229 -29.94 -22.42 -18.19
C GLN A 229 -29.46 -21.27 -19.10
N VAL A 230 -28.80 -20.25 -18.54
CA VAL A 230 -28.24 -19.15 -19.33
C VAL A 230 -27.06 -19.61 -20.19
N LEU A 231 -26.18 -20.47 -19.67
CA LEU A 231 -25.04 -21.05 -20.40
C LEU A 231 -25.50 -21.92 -21.57
N THR A 232 -26.58 -22.69 -21.37
CA THR A 232 -27.16 -23.51 -22.43
C THR A 232 -27.94 -22.70 -23.45
N ALA A 233 -28.62 -21.62 -23.03
CA ALA A 233 -29.37 -20.74 -23.92
C ALA A 233 -28.48 -19.87 -24.82
N VAL A 234 -27.32 -19.41 -24.31
CA VAL A 234 -26.43 -18.50 -25.05
C VAL A 234 -25.00 -19.02 -25.00
N PRO A 235 -24.66 -20.01 -25.84
CA PRO A 235 -23.30 -20.50 -25.93
C PRO A 235 -22.35 -19.40 -26.43
N ARG A 236 -21.11 -19.42 -25.94
CA ARG A 236 -20.07 -18.48 -26.39
C ARG A 236 -19.55 -18.87 -27.77
N ASN A 237 -19.47 -17.90 -28.67
CA ASN A 237 -18.79 -18.08 -29.95
C ASN A 237 -17.26 -18.12 -29.75
N PRO A 238 -16.51 -19.01 -30.43
CA PRO A 238 -15.06 -19.16 -30.22
C PRO A 238 -14.27 -17.91 -30.62
N GLU A 239 -14.76 -17.14 -31.60
CA GLU A 239 -14.14 -15.88 -32.06
C GLU A 239 -14.48 -14.68 -31.14
N GLU A 240 -15.45 -14.83 -30.24
CA GLU A 240 -15.91 -13.76 -29.37
C GLU A 240 -15.03 -13.61 -28.12
N THR A 241 -14.64 -12.38 -27.82
CA THR A 241 -13.94 -12.05 -26.57
C THR A 241 -14.87 -12.20 -25.36
N LEU A 242 -14.32 -12.51 -24.17
CA LEU A 242 -15.13 -12.65 -22.94
C LEU A 242 -16.02 -11.43 -22.66
N ARG A 243 -15.52 -10.23 -22.99
CA ARG A 243 -16.24 -8.97 -22.82
C ARG A 243 -17.40 -8.81 -23.82
N GLN A 244 -17.21 -9.22 -25.07
CA GLN A 244 -18.31 -9.25 -26.04
C GLN A 244 -19.38 -10.26 -25.60
N HIS A 245 -18.95 -11.44 -25.14
CA HIS A 245 -19.87 -12.47 -24.66
C HIS A 245 -20.71 -11.98 -23.46
N ALA A 246 -20.07 -11.27 -22.52
CA ALA A 246 -20.77 -10.63 -21.41
C ALA A 246 -21.81 -9.58 -21.87
N ARG A 247 -21.54 -8.85 -22.98
CA ARG A 247 -22.50 -7.89 -23.57
C ARG A 247 -23.67 -8.61 -24.20
N HIS A 248 -23.41 -9.72 -24.90
CA HIS A 248 -24.45 -10.53 -25.49
C HIS A 248 -25.37 -11.10 -24.40
N LEU A 249 -24.79 -11.69 -23.35
CA LEU A 249 -25.54 -12.17 -22.18
C LEU A 249 -26.35 -11.05 -21.50
N ARG A 250 -25.76 -9.86 -21.32
CA ARG A 250 -26.47 -8.70 -20.75
C ARG A 250 -27.65 -8.25 -21.62
N SER A 251 -27.54 -8.35 -22.95
CA SER A 251 -28.61 -7.94 -23.86
C SER A 251 -29.81 -8.91 -23.82
N GLN A 252 -29.55 -10.21 -23.69
CA GLN A 252 -30.60 -11.22 -23.60
C GLN A 252 -31.17 -11.36 -22.19
N PHE A 253 -30.33 -11.17 -21.16
CA PHE A 253 -30.71 -11.25 -19.76
C PHE A 253 -30.31 -9.97 -19.02
N PRO A 254 -31.11 -8.88 -19.14
CA PRO A 254 -30.80 -7.59 -18.53
C PRO A 254 -30.68 -7.64 -16.99
N HIS A 255 -31.34 -8.62 -16.36
CA HIS A 255 -31.37 -8.82 -14.91
C HIS A 255 -30.10 -9.45 -14.33
N LEU A 256 -29.19 -10.01 -15.16
CA LEU A 256 -27.96 -10.63 -14.65
C LEU A 256 -27.06 -9.62 -13.95
N LEU A 257 -26.57 -9.92 -12.76
CA LEU A 257 -25.62 -9.03 -12.08
C LEU A 257 -24.24 -9.07 -12.76
N LYS A 258 -23.43 -8.01 -12.58
CA LYS A 258 -22.05 -7.99 -13.13
C LYS A 258 -21.20 -9.16 -12.60
N SER A 259 -21.41 -9.55 -11.34
CA SER A 259 -20.77 -10.72 -10.72
C SER A 259 -21.19 -12.03 -11.37
N GLN A 260 -22.48 -12.16 -11.73
CA GLN A 260 -23.00 -13.34 -12.42
C GLN A 260 -22.45 -13.42 -13.84
N LEU A 261 -22.41 -12.30 -14.59
CA LEU A 261 -21.76 -12.25 -15.90
C LEU A 261 -20.28 -12.63 -15.82
N ALA A 262 -19.57 -12.19 -14.78
CA ALA A 262 -18.16 -12.50 -14.57
C ALA A 262 -17.96 -14.01 -14.38
N ARG A 263 -18.83 -14.63 -13.57
CA ARG A 263 -18.85 -16.07 -13.36
C ARG A 263 -19.18 -16.86 -14.63
N ILE A 264 -20.23 -16.48 -15.37
CA ILE A 264 -20.65 -17.15 -16.62
C ILE A 264 -19.55 -17.08 -17.67
N THR A 265 -18.97 -15.89 -17.86
CA THR A 265 -17.95 -15.68 -18.89
C THR A 265 -16.56 -16.14 -18.48
N GLY A 266 -16.34 -16.48 -17.20
CA GLY A 266 -14.99 -16.71 -16.66
C GLY A 266 -14.11 -15.47 -16.62
N SER A 267 -14.68 -14.27 -16.82
CA SER A 267 -13.95 -13.00 -16.70
C SER A 267 -13.88 -12.53 -15.24
N SER A 268 -12.87 -11.75 -14.89
CA SER A 268 -12.86 -11.07 -13.59
C SER A 268 -13.96 -10.00 -13.50
N ALA A 269 -14.50 -9.80 -12.30
CA ALA A 269 -15.54 -8.80 -12.04
C ALA A 269 -15.06 -7.36 -12.34
N CYS A 270 -13.77 -7.07 -12.16
CA CYS A 270 -13.20 -5.77 -12.51
C CYS A 270 -13.17 -5.54 -14.03
N ASN A 271 -12.85 -6.58 -14.83
CA ASN A 271 -12.83 -6.49 -16.30
C ASN A 271 -14.22 -6.25 -16.90
N ILE A 272 -15.26 -6.82 -16.28
CA ILE A 272 -16.67 -6.57 -16.62
C ILE A 272 -17.14 -5.21 -16.07
N GLY A 273 -16.69 -4.87 -14.87
CA GLY A 273 -17.04 -3.64 -14.17
C GLY A 273 -16.73 -2.39 -14.97
N GLY A 274 -15.56 -2.37 -15.61
CA GLY A 274 -15.07 -1.23 -16.40
C GLY A 274 -15.62 -1.13 -17.83
N ASP A 275 -16.55 -2.00 -18.24
CA ASP A 275 -17.19 -1.86 -19.54
C ASP A 275 -18.42 -0.94 -19.47
N PRO A 276 -18.38 0.26 -20.09
CA PRO A 276 -19.50 1.20 -20.04
C PRO A 276 -20.74 0.70 -20.81
N LYS A 277 -20.62 -0.36 -21.62
CA LYS A 277 -21.79 -1.01 -22.26
C LYS A 277 -22.49 -2.02 -21.35
N LEU A 278 -21.83 -2.44 -20.27
CA LEU A 278 -22.39 -3.37 -19.27
C LEU A 278 -22.92 -2.65 -18.03
N ALA A 279 -22.75 -1.33 -17.96
CA ALA A 279 -23.33 -0.49 -16.93
C ALA A 279 -24.82 -0.26 -17.22
N VAL A 280 -25.66 -0.44 -16.19
CA VAL A 280 -27.06 -0.01 -16.23
C VAL A 280 -27.05 1.50 -16.03
N LEU A 281 -27.21 2.24 -17.12
CA LEU A 281 -27.27 3.70 -17.12
C LEU A 281 -28.72 4.13 -16.95
N SER A 282 -28.96 5.07 -16.03
CA SER A 282 -30.19 5.86 -15.98
C SER A 282 -30.33 6.73 -17.24
N ASP A 283 -31.54 7.20 -17.52
CA ASP A 283 -31.79 8.05 -18.70
C ASP A 283 -30.94 9.33 -18.68
N LYS A 284 -30.76 9.91 -17.50
CA LYS A 284 -29.88 11.08 -17.30
C LYS A 284 -28.42 10.75 -17.60
N GLU A 285 -27.92 9.59 -17.17
CA GLU A 285 -26.53 9.17 -17.46
C GLU A 285 -26.34 8.85 -18.96
N ARG A 286 -27.34 8.27 -19.63
CA ARG A 286 -27.33 8.08 -21.09
C ARG A 286 -27.27 9.42 -21.82
N GLN A 287 -28.15 10.35 -21.47
CA GLN A 287 -28.17 11.68 -22.06
C GLN A 287 -26.80 12.37 -21.94
N ILE A 288 -26.19 12.36 -20.75
CA ILE A 288 -24.87 12.98 -20.53
C ILE A 288 -23.77 12.30 -21.34
N ARG A 289 -23.85 10.97 -21.51
CA ARG A 289 -22.90 10.22 -22.35
C ARG A 289 -22.98 10.64 -23.82
N ASP A 290 -24.18 10.92 -24.30
CA ASP A 290 -24.43 11.32 -25.68
C ASP A 290 -24.11 12.80 -25.91
N GLU A 291 -24.39 13.67 -24.92
CA GLU A 291 -24.04 15.10 -24.95
C GLU A 291 -22.52 15.34 -24.85
N ILE A 292 -21.82 14.51 -24.08
CA ILE A 292 -20.37 14.66 -23.81
C ILE A 292 -19.64 13.38 -24.24
N PRO A 293 -19.58 13.09 -25.57
CA PRO A 293 -18.88 11.91 -26.07
C PRO A 293 -17.37 12.04 -25.82
N ARG A 294 -16.68 10.90 -25.71
CA ARG A 294 -15.23 10.85 -25.51
C ARG A 294 -14.50 11.21 -26.81
N ASP A 295 -13.54 12.12 -26.72
CA ASP A 295 -12.78 12.56 -27.89
C ASP A 295 -11.75 11.50 -28.32
N PRO A 296 -11.40 11.41 -29.62
CA PRO A 296 -10.39 10.47 -30.10
C PRO A 296 -9.03 10.77 -29.45
N GLY A 297 -8.43 9.76 -28.80
CA GLY A 297 -7.16 9.90 -28.08
C GLY A 297 -7.28 10.48 -26.66
N GLU A 298 -8.46 10.92 -26.22
CA GLU A 298 -8.68 11.39 -24.85
C GLU A 298 -8.52 10.23 -23.86
N SER A 299 -7.79 10.42 -22.77
CA SER A 299 -7.71 9.41 -21.70
C SER A 299 -9.06 9.33 -20.97
N GLY A 300 -9.44 8.14 -20.51
CA GLY A 300 -10.69 7.97 -19.77
C GLY A 300 -10.78 8.88 -18.55
N THR A 301 -9.65 9.12 -17.87
CA THR A 301 -9.59 10.03 -16.70
C THR A 301 -9.89 11.47 -17.10
N ARG A 302 -9.38 11.92 -18.25
CA ARG A 302 -9.63 13.27 -18.75
C ARG A 302 -11.10 13.45 -19.15
N HIS A 303 -11.68 12.44 -19.81
CA HIS A 303 -13.10 12.39 -20.15
C HIS A 303 -13.99 12.47 -18.90
N ALA A 304 -13.70 11.67 -17.87
CA ALA A 304 -14.43 11.72 -16.60
C ALA A 304 -14.35 13.09 -15.91
N LEU A 305 -13.18 13.73 -15.92
CA LEU A 305 -13.01 15.07 -15.36
C LEU A 305 -13.76 16.13 -16.17
N ARG A 306 -13.83 16.00 -17.49
CA ARG A 306 -14.61 16.88 -18.36
C ARG A 306 -16.11 16.75 -18.08
N ILE A 307 -16.61 15.52 -17.89
CA ILE A 307 -18.00 15.28 -17.46
C ILE A 307 -18.27 15.95 -16.10
N LEU A 308 -17.37 15.78 -15.12
CA LEU A 308 -17.52 16.40 -13.79
C LEU A 308 -17.48 17.94 -13.85
N ALA A 309 -16.70 18.52 -14.76
CA ALA A 309 -16.65 19.96 -14.95
C ALA A 309 -17.94 20.50 -15.59
N ALA A 310 -18.51 19.78 -16.56
CA ALA A 310 -19.77 20.15 -17.21
C ALA A 310 -20.99 19.89 -16.31
N GLN A 311 -20.96 18.85 -15.49
CA GLN A 311 -22.06 18.42 -14.62
C GLN A 311 -21.56 18.19 -13.18
N PRO A 312 -21.34 19.26 -12.38
CA PRO A 312 -20.80 19.15 -11.02
C PRO A 312 -21.71 18.40 -10.04
N SER A 313 -22.99 18.24 -10.37
CA SER A 313 -23.98 17.54 -9.55
C SER A 313 -23.85 16.01 -9.60
N LEU A 314 -23.06 15.46 -10.54
CA LEU A 314 -22.88 14.02 -10.66
C LEU A 314 -21.99 13.46 -9.55
N SER A 315 -22.42 12.34 -8.99
CA SER A 315 -21.57 11.56 -8.09
C SER A 315 -20.42 10.90 -8.86
N PRO A 316 -19.25 10.67 -8.22
CA PRO A 316 -18.14 9.94 -8.84
C PRO A 316 -18.55 8.56 -9.35
N ARG A 317 -19.52 7.91 -8.70
CA ARG A 317 -20.09 6.62 -9.11
C ARG A 317 -20.87 6.71 -10.42
N GLN A 318 -21.68 7.75 -10.61
CA GLN A 318 -22.39 7.96 -11.88
C GLN A 318 -21.41 8.22 -13.03
N VAL A 319 -20.36 9.00 -12.77
CA VAL A 319 -19.30 9.26 -13.77
C VAL A 319 -18.52 7.98 -14.09
N ALA A 320 -18.27 7.13 -13.10
CA ALA A 320 -17.70 5.80 -13.31
C ALA A 320 -18.59 4.93 -14.22
N ASN A 321 -19.92 4.95 -14.03
CA ASN A 321 -20.85 4.23 -14.89
C ASN A 321 -20.80 4.75 -16.34
N ILE A 322 -20.78 6.07 -16.54
CA ILE A 322 -20.74 6.70 -17.87
C ILE A 322 -19.42 6.38 -18.59
N THR A 323 -18.29 6.50 -17.89
CA THR A 323 -16.95 6.41 -18.49
C THR A 323 -16.35 4.99 -18.49
N GLY A 324 -16.87 4.08 -17.66
CA GLY A 324 -16.30 2.76 -17.42
C GLY A 324 -15.03 2.76 -16.57
N LEU A 325 -14.72 3.86 -15.89
CA LEU A 325 -13.59 3.93 -14.96
C LEU A 325 -13.94 3.40 -13.57
N ASP A 326 -12.92 3.02 -12.81
CA ASP A 326 -13.07 2.76 -11.38
C ASP A 326 -13.38 4.07 -10.62
N GLU A 327 -14.42 4.03 -9.80
CA GLU A 327 -14.84 5.12 -8.93
C GLU A 327 -13.70 5.62 -8.03
N ASN A 328 -12.88 4.71 -7.49
CA ASN A 328 -11.77 5.06 -6.62
C ASN A 328 -10.71 5.89 -7.36
N ASN A 329 -10.43 5.55 -8.62
CA ASN A 329 -9.50 6.31 -9.46
C ASN A 329 -10.02 7.74 -9.72
N ILE A 330 -11.33 7.89 -9.95
CA ILE A 330 -11.96 9.21 -10.11
C ILE A 330 -11.86 10.02 -8.82
N ARG A 331 -12.23 9.42 -7.67
CA ARG A 331 -12.15 10.06 -6.35
C ARG A 331 -10.73 10.49 -6.01
N GLN A 332 -9.74 9.64 -6.26
CA GLN A 332 -8.34 9.94 -6.00
C GLN A 332 -7.86 11.12 -6.86
N LYS A 333 -8.20 11.15 -8.14
CA LYS A 333 -7.84 12.26 -9.04
C LYS A 333 -8.48 13.58 -8.63
N LEU A 334 -9.76 13.55 -8.22
CA LEU A 334 -10.43 14.71 -7.64
C LEU A 334 -9.76 15.20 -6.35
N ARG A 335 -9.40 14.28 -5.45
CA ARG A 335 -8.66 14.62 -4.22
C ARG A 335 -7.33 15.30 -4.54
N MET A 336 -6.59 14.78 -5.50
CA MET A 336 -5.32 15.37 -5.95
C MET A 336 -5.52 16.75 -6.59
N GLN A 337 -6.56 16.95 -7.39
CA GLN A 337 -6.87 18.26 -7.96
C GLN A 337 -7.25 19.28 -6.89
N ARG A 338 -8.07 18.88 -5.91
CA ARG A 338 -8.44 19.75 -4.78
C ARG A 338 -7.24 20.08 -3.90
N ALA A 339 -6.37 19.10 -3.63
CA ALA A 339 -5.13 19.33 -2.90
C ALA A 339 -4.23 20.33 -3.64
N ARG A 340 -4.08 20.19 -4.97
CA ARG A 340 -3.33 21.14 -5.81
C ARG A 340 -3.94 22.54 -5.82
N ALA A 341 -5.28 22.63 -5.91
CA ALA A 341 -5.97 23.92 -5.84
C ALA A 341 -5.77 24.58 -4.47
N SER A 342 -5.83 23.79 -3.39
CA SER A 342 -5.54 24.26 -2.03
C SER A 342 -4.09 24.73 -1.90
N THR A 343 -3.10 23.95 -2.37
CA THR A 343 -1.70 24.36 -2.27
C THR A 343 -1.43 25.62 -3.08
N ASN A 344 -2.01 25.73 -4.28
CA ASN A 344 -1.85 26.92 -5.12
C ASN A 344 -2.48 28.16 -4.47
N SER A 345 -3.65 28.00 -3.84
CA SER A 345 -4.27 29.05 -3.04
C SER A 345 -3.39 29.43 -1.85
N THR A 346 -2.93 28.46 -1.06
CA THR A 346 -2.08 28.72 0.11
C THR A 346 -0.74 29.32 -0.27
N THR A 347 -0.11 28.92 -1.38
CA THR A 347 1.11 29.55 -1.87
C THR A 347 0.86 30.96 -2.38
N ALA A 348 -0.28 31.24 -3.00
CA ALA A 348 -0.63 32.59 -3.42
C ALA A 348 -0.89 33.49 -2.20
N THR A 349 -1.60 33.01 -1.18
CA THR A 349 -1.84 33.76 0.06
C THR A 349 -0.56 33.92 0.89
N ALA A 350 0.28 32.89 0.97
CA ALA A 350 1.56 32.94 1.67
C ALA A 350 2.57 33.83 0.94
N ALA A 351 2.59 33.84 -0.40
CA ALA A 351 3.40 34.77 -1.18
C ALA A 351 2.93 36.21 -1.01
N ALA A 352 1.61 36.45 -0.98
CA ALA A 352 1.05 37.77 -0.69
C ALA A 352 1.34 38.22 0.75
N ALA A 353 1.23 37.31 1.73
CA ALA A 353 1.55 37.58 3.12
C ALA A 353 3.05 37.76 3.34
N MET A 354 3.91 37.00 2.65
CA MET A 354 5.36 37.21 2.66
C MET A 354 5.74 38.51 1.97
N ALA A 355 5.09 38.89 0.87
CA ALA A 355 5.32 40.18 0.23
C ALA A 355 4.93 41.33 1.17
N ALA A 356 3.75 41.25 1.81
CA ALA A 356 3.31 42.23 2.81
C ALA A 356 4.24 42.26 4.04
N PHE A 357 4.68 41.11 4.51
CA PHE A 357 5.61 40.98 5.64
C PHE A 357 7.01 41.49 5.29
N LEU A 358 7.52 41.24 4.09
CA LEU A 358 8.81 41.75 3.62
C LEU A 358 8.77 43.27 3.42
N VAL A 359 7.65 43.82 2.93
CA VAL A 359 7.42 45.27 2.87
C VAL A 359 7.39 45.87 4.28
N HIS A 360 6.72 45.22 5.24
CA HIS A 360 6.68 45.65 6.63
C HIS A 360 8.04 45.49 7.35
N LYS A 361 8.81 44.42 7.06
CA LYS A 361 10.13 44.19 7.65
C LYS A 361 11.20 45.12 7.09
N ALA A 362 11.11 45.47 5.81
CA ALA A 362 11.95 46.51 5.23
C ALA A 362 11.72 47.88 5.90
N SER A 363 10.51 48.15 6.41
CA SER A 363 10.23 49.38 7.18
C SER A 363 10.62 49.34 8.65
N THR A 364 10.75 48.16 9.27
CA THR A 364 11.01 48.05 10.72
C THR A 364 12.41 47.61 11.12
N GLY A 365 13.28 47.22 10.17
CA GLY A 365 14.70 46.94 10.45
C GLY A 365 14.97 45.76 11.41
N GLU A 366 13.96 44.98 11.80
CA GLU A 366 14.12 43.86 12.71
C GLU A 366 14.41 42.56 11.96
N ALA A 367 15.55 41.92 12.23
CA ALA A 367 15.90 40.60 11.70
C ALA A 367 15.03 39.47 12.30
N PRO A 368 14.59 38.46 11.52
CA PRO A 368 13.77 37.35 12.03
C PRO A 368 14.56 36.37 12.91
N GLN A 369 13.95 35.91 14.01
CA GLN A 369 14.56 35.04 15.01
C GLN A 369 14.61 33.54 14.63
N ARG A 370 15.84 33.00 14.69
CA ARG A 370 16.31 31.71 15.23
C ARG A 370 15.81 30.34 14.73
N ARG A 371 14.70 30.18 14.00
CA ARG A 371 14.34 28.84 13.44
C ARG A 371 14.87 28.56 12.02
N THR A 372 15.60 29.50 11.42
CA THR A 372 16.25 29.34 10.10
C THR A 372 17.76 29.53 10.13
N LEU A 373 18.42 29.55 11.29
CA LEU A 373 19.87 29.79 11.35
C LEU A 373 20.68 28.73 10.60
N GLU A 374 20.35 27.46 10.81
CA GLU A 374 21.02 26.35 10.13
C GLU A 374 20.68 26.30 8.63
N THR A 375 19.47 26.73 8.24
CA THR A 375 19.08 26.83 6.83
C THR A 375 19.72 28.03 6.13
N SER A 376 19.93 29.14 6.84
CA SER A 376 20.56 30.35 6.31
C SER A 376 22.04 30.13 6.04
N ILE A 377 22.78 29.51 6.96
CA ILE A 377 24.20 29.18 6.72
C ILE A 377 24.33 28.17 5.58
N ARG A 378 23.49 27.14 5.53
CA ARG A 378 23.48 26.17 4.41
C ARG A 378 23.15 26.82 3.08
N TYR A 379 22.19 27.73 3.06
CA TYR A 379 21.82 28.45 1.84
C TYR A 379 22.92 29.43 1.42
N ALA A 380 23.58 30.12 2.37
CA ALA A 380 24.77 30.93 2.11
C ALA A 380 25.87 30.10 1.45
N LEU A 381 26.12 28.90 1.97
CA LEU A 381 27.20 28.05 1.50
C LEU A 381 26.89 27.48 0.11
N ARG A 382 25.62 27.12 -0.14
CA ARG A 382 25.15 26.74 -1.47
C ARG A 382 25.23 27.92 -2.47
N LEU A 383 24.86 29.12 -2.05
CA LEU A 383 24.97 30.33 -2.87
C LEU A 383 26.42 30.65 -3.22
N HIS A 384 27.33 30.49 -2.26
CA HIS A 384 28.76 30.70 -2.45
C HIS A 384 29.34 29.72 -3.47
N LEU A 385 29.03 28.42 -3.35
CA LEU A 385 29.47 27.39 -4.30
C LEU A 385 28.93 27.59 -5.72
N HIS A 386 27.76 28.22 -5.88
CA HIS A 386 27.16 28.49 -7.19
C HIS A 386 27.52 29.86 -7.77
N ASN A 387 27.88 30.85 -6.95
CA ASN A 387 28.11 32.23 -7.36
C ASN A 387 29.41 32.76 -6.72
N ARG A 388 30.51 32.55 -7.43
CA ARG A 388 31.89 32.82 -6.97
C ARG A 388 32.18 34.30 -6.71
N ASP A 389 31.42 35.18 -7.33
CA ASP A 389 31.65 36.63 -7.25
C ASP A 389 30.94 37.29 -6.07
N LEU A 390 30.17 36.52 -5.28
CA LEU A 390 29.46 37.07 -4.14
C LEU A 390 30.40 37.29 -2.96
N SER A 391 30.50 38.54 -2.50
CA SER A 391 31.21 38.87 -1.26
C SER A 391 30.52 38.23 -0.05
N THR A 392 31.24 38.06 1.05
CA THR A 392 30.68 37.55 2.33
C THR A 392 29.49 38.39 2.82
N GLU A 393 29.51 39.70 2.55
CA GLU A 393 28.41 40.63 2.83
C GLU A 393 27.18 40.35 1.95
N GLN A 394 27.39 40.10 0.66
CA GLN A 394 26.31 39.74 -0.26
C GLN A 394 25.71 38.36 0.06
N LEU A 395 26.55 37.41 0.48
CA LEU A 395 26.10 36.10 0.96
C LEU A 395 25.30 36.22 2.25
N ALA A 396 25.75 37.06 3.21
CA ALA A 396 25.00 37.35 4.43
C ALA A 396 23.62 37.95 4.11
N ALA A 397 23.59 38.94 3.22
CA ALA A 397 22.36 39.60 2.79
C ALA A 397 21.40 38.64 2.06
N ALA A 398 21.90 37.83 1.12
CA ALA A 398 21.08 36.92 0.33
C ALA A 398 20.56 35.71 1.13
N SER A 399 21.33 35.27 2.13
CA SER A 399 21.01 34.07 2.91
C SER A 399 20.28 34.35 4.23
N GLY A 400 20.35 35.59 4.71
CA GLY A 400 19.92 35.96 6.05
C GLY A 400 20.83 35.46 7.18
N ALA A 401 22.00 34.91 6.86
CA ALA A 401 23.04 34.57 7.85
C ALA A 401 23.82 35.84 8.28
N THR A 402 24.27 35.91 9.52
CA THR A 402 25.11 37.03 9.96
C THR A 402 26.56 36.83 9.47
N LEU A 403 27.32 37.92 9.32
CA LEU A 403 28.73 37.86 8.95
C LEU A 403 29.55 37.02 9.94
N GLU A 404 29.25 37.12 11.23
CA GLU A 404 29.88 36.29 12.27
C GLU A 404 29.60 34.80 12.08
N GLN A 405 28.39 34.43 11.64
CA GLN A 405 28.02 33.03 11.39
C GLN A 405 28.73 32.46 10.16
N ILE A 406 28.82 33.25 9.09
CA ILE A 406 29.59 32.89 7.89
C ILE A 406 31.07 32.76 8.26
N GLY A 407 31.63 33.69 9.05
CA GLY A 407 33.01 33.64 9.51
C GLY A 407 33.32 32.53 10.53
N ALA A 408 32.33 32.09 11.32
CA ALA A 408 32.46 30.99 12.26
C ALA A 408 32.38 29.61 11.59
N CYS A 409 31.74 29.51 10.42
CA CYS A 409 31.60 28.26 9.70
C CYS A 409 32.92 27.89 9.01
N THR A 410 33.53 26.79 9.46
CA THR A 410 34.84 26.31 8.98
C THR A 410 34.83 25.98 7.49
N ALA A 411 33.68 25.57 6.95
CA ALA A 411 33.52 25.26 5.54
C ALA A 411 33.63 26.50 4.62
N PHE A 412 33.50 27.73 5.14
CA PHE A 412 33.86 28.97 4.43
C PHE A 412 35.35 29.36 4.60
N ARG A 413 36.03 28.82 5.62
CA ARG A 413 37.46 29.08 5.87
C ARG A 413 38.37 28.17 5.05
N ARG A 414 37.92 26.94 4.80
CA ARG A 414 38.60 26.03 3.88
C ARG A 414 38.45 26.58 2.47
N SER A 415 39.54 26.62 1.69
CA SER A 415 39.49 27.25 0.38
C SER A 415 38.47 26.52 -0.49
N GLU A 416 37.58 27.25 -1.17
CA GLU A 416 36.59 26.68 -2.09
C GLU A 416 37.25 25.75 -3.12
N ALA A 417 38.50 26.08 -3.52
CA ALA A 417 39.34 25.28 -4.38
C ALA A 417 39.58 23.86 -3.85
N GLU A 418 39.75 23.67 -2.54
CA GLU A 418 39.93 22.35 -1.93
C GLU A 418 38.66 21.52 -1.99
N LEU A 419 37.50 22.09 -1.63
CA LEU A 419 36.23 21.36 -1.66
C LEU A 419 35.79 21.02 -3.09
N VAL A 420 36.02 21.93 -4.03
CA VAL A 420 35.78 21.67 -5.46
C VAL A 420 36.74 20.60 -5.97
N ALA A 421 38.02 20.64 -5.59
CA ALA A 421 38.98 19.60 -5.96
C ALA A 421 38.55 18.23 -5.43
N VAL A 422 38.00 18.13 -4.21
CA VAL A 422 37.44 16.89 -3.66
C VAL A 422 36.23 16.41 -4.48
N GLY A 423 35.28 17.29 -4.79
CA GLY A 423 34.10 16.94 -5.59
C GLY A 423 34.42 16.54 -7.04
N VAL A 424 35.44 17.16 -7.64
CA VAL A 424 35.94 16.81 -8.99
C VAL A 424 36.72 15.49 -8.96
N LYS A 425 37.52 15.26 -7.92
CA LYS A 425 38.30 14.02 -7.74
C LYS A 425 37.39 12.82 -7.51
N TRP A 426 36.25 13.02 -6.86
CA TRP A 426 35.29 11.97 -6.54
C TRP A 426 33.89 12.32 -7.05
N PRO A 427 33.60 12.27 -8.36
CA PRO A 427 32.28 12.61 -8.88
C PRO A 427 31.22 11.59 -8.44
N ARG A 428 29.95 12.03 -8.36
CA ARG A 428 28.80 11.17 -8.01
C ARG A 428 28.35 10.33 -9.21
N ASP A 429 28.09 9.04 -8.99
CA ASP A 429 27.52 8.19 -10.03
C ASP A 429 26.03 8.49 -10.28
N ALA A 430 25.53 8.17 -11.49
CA ALA A 430 24.14 8.44 -11.88
C ALA A 430 23.11 7.72 -10.99
N ASP A 431 23.43 6.49 -10.57
CA ASP A 431 22.57 5.63 -9.75
C ASP A 431 22.87 5.72 -8.25
N GLU A 432 23.88 6.50 -7.86
CA GLU A 432 24.28 6.65 -6.48
C GLU A 432 23.36 7.65 -5.76
N SER A 433 22.74 7.18 -4.67
CA SER A 433 21.95 8.05 -3.81
C SER A 433 22.85 9.07 -3.12
N ARG A 434 22.33 10.27 -2.91
CA ARG A 434 23.08 11.38 -2.30
C ARG A 434 23.67 11.03 -0.94
N LEU A 435 22.97 10.24 -0.12
CA LEU A 435 23.50 9.78 1.17
C LEU A 435 24.68 8.82 1.00
N ARG A 436 24.63 7.89 0.04
CA ARG A 436 25.74 6.98 -0.25
C ARG A 436 26.96 7.75 -0.75
N TYR A 437 26.74 8.74 -1.61
CA TYR A 437 27.79 9.62 -2.08
C TYR A 437 28.49 10.38 -0.94
N GLY A 438 27.72 10.96 -0.01
CA GLY A 438 28.27 11.63 1.18
C GLY A 438 29.10 10.69 2.07
N LEU A 439 28.66 9.45 2.25
CA LEU A 439 29.42 8.43 2.99
C LEU A 439 30.73 8.06 2.27
N ARG A 440 30.66 7.88 0.95
CA ARG A 440 31.83 7.57 0.12
C ARG A 440 32.87 8.69 0.16
N LEU A 441 32.44 9.96 0.15
CA LEU A 441 33.35 11.09 0.31
C LEU A 441 34.10 11.05 1.64
N LEU A 442 33.40 10.78 2.75
CA LEU A 442 34.02 10.66 4.07
C LEU A 442 34.99 9.47 4.17
N SER A 443 34.67 8.35 3.52
CA SER A 443 35.57 7.19 3.47
C SER A 443 36.79 7.44 2.57
N SER A 444 36.66 8.25 1.53
CA SER A 444 37.71 8.49 0.53
C SER A 444 38.65 9.63 0.92
N ASP A 445 38.18 10.58 1.72
CA ASP A 445 38.98 11.68 2.27
C ASP A 445 38.69 11.86 3.77
N PRO A 446 39.51 11.24 4.66
CA PRO A 446 39.33 11.33 6.10
C PRO A 446 39.53 12.75 6.66
N SER A 447 40.12 13.66 5.87
CA SER A 447 40.29 15.06 6.27
C SER A 447 39.02 15.89 6.04
N LEU A 448 38.03 15.35 5.32
CA LEU A 448 36.77 16.01 5.02
C LEU A 448 35.84 15.92 6.24
N LEU A 449 35.32 17.07 6.67
CA LEU A 449 34.35 17.09 7.76
C LEU A 449 32.99 16.59 7.28
N GLU A 450 32.19 15.98 8.17
CA GLU A 450 30.83 15.50 7.84
C GLU A 450 29.92 16.59 7.26
N GLU A 451 30.12 17.84 7.67
CA GLU A 451 29.36 18.99 7.16
C GLU A 451 29.76 19.33 5.73
N GLU A 452 31.05 19.24 5.40
CA GLU A 452 31.60 19.47 4.07
C GLU A 452 31.15 18.36 3.10
N ALA A 453 31.19 17.10 3.54
CA ALA A 453 30.68 15.97 2.77
C ALA A 453 29.16 16.08 2.53
N ALA A 454 28.40 16.51 3.53
CA ALA A 454 26.96 16.70 3.40
C ALA A 454 26.61 17.81 2.38
N VAL A 455 27.40 18.89 2.36
CA VAL A 455 27.30 19.96 1.37
C VAL A 455 27.58 19.43 -0.03
N LEU A 456 28.72 18.76 -0.24
CA LEU A 456 29.11 18.22 -1.55
C LEU A 456 28.08 17.21 -2.07
N ALA A 457 27.46 16.45 -1.18
CA ALA A 457 26.45 15.46 -1.52
C ALA A 457 25.02 15.99 -1.61
N ASP A 458 24.78 17.26 -1.27
CA ASP A 458 23.45 17.88 -1.20
C ASP A 458 22.48 17.09 -0.29
N VAL A 459 22.95 16.77 0.92
CA VAL A 459 22.19 16.09 1.99
C VAL A 459 22.23 16.85 3.30
N ASN A 460 21.30 16.53 4.21
CA ASN A 460 21.32 17.08 5.56
C ASN A 460 22.46 16.43 6.37
N ALA A 461 23.36 17.23 6.96
CA ALA A 461 24.46 16.76 7.80
C ALA A 461 24.00 15.87 8.96
N GLY A 462 22.84 16.17 9.56
CA GLY A 462 22.25 15.33 10.62
C GLY A 462 21.81 13.95 10.13
N SER A 463 21.33 13.85 8.89
CA SER A 463 21.03 12.55 8.27
C SER A 463 22.32 11.78 7.98
N LEU A 464 23.35 12.44 7.46
CA LEU A 464 24.66 11.83 7.18
C LEU A 464 25.32 11.31 8.47
N ARG A 465 25.35 12.12 9.53
CA ARG A 465 25.81 11.75 10.88
C ARG A 465 25.10 10.54 11.46
N ARG A 466 23.79 10.44 11.26
CA ARG A 466 22.99 9.30 11.74
C ARG A 466 23.37 8.04 10.97
N THR A 467 23.56 8.15 9.64
CA THR A 467 23.99 7.01 8.83
C THR A 467 25.40 6.55 9.14
N VAL A 468 26.35 7.45 9.40
CA VAL A 468 27.73 7.10 9.84
C VAL A 468 27.67 6.32 11.16
N ARG A 469 27.02 6.88 12.19
CA ARG A 469 26.87 6.20 13.50
C ARG A 469 26.21 4.82 13.40
N ASN A 470 25.20 4.68 12.55
CA ASN A 470 24.54 3.40 12.33
C ASN A 470 25.45 2.39 11.62
N ALA A 471 26.31 2.84 10.72
CA ALA A 471 27.30 1.99 10.06
C ALA A 471 28.37 1.50 11.05
N ASP A 472 28.88 2.39 11.91
CA ASP A 472 29.85 2.04 12.94
C ASP A 472 29.26 1.04 13.95
N SER A 473 28.02 1.28 14.39
CA SER A 473 27.32 0.38 15.32
C SER A 473 27.09 -1.03 14.73
N ALA A 474 26.92 -1.14 13.41
CA ALA A 474 26.75 -2.42 12.72
C ALA A 474 28.06 -3.22 12.65
N VAL A 475 29.22 -2.54 12.56
CA VAL A 475 30.53 -3.19 12.57
C VAL A 475 30.82 -3.80 13.96
N ASP A 476 30.50 -3.09 15.04
CA ASP A 476 30.73 -3.57 16.41
C ASP A 476 29.90 -4.81 16.77
N HIS A 477 28.70 -4.95 16.19
CA HIS A 477 27.84 -6.13 16.43
C HIS A 477 28.24 -7.34 15.58
N SER A 478 28.93 -7.13 14.45
CA SER A 478 29.44 -8.22 13.62
C SER A 478 30.69 -8.90 14.21
N GLY A 479 31.45 -8.20 15.06
CA GLY A 479 32.64 -8.73 15.73
C GLY A 479 32.38 -9.69 16.90
N GLN A 480 31.14 -9.78 17.40
CA GLN A 480 30.79 -10.68 18.53
C GLN A 480 30.22 -12.04 18.10
N SER A 481 30.06 -12.31 16.79
CA SER A 481 29.46 -13.55 16.28
C SER A 481 30.45 -14.55 15.66
N SER A 482 31.77 -14.28 15.69
CA SER A 482 32.78 -15.13 15.04
C SER A 482 33.67 -15.92 16.01
N THR A 483 33.07 -16.60 16.99
CA THR A 483 33.77 -17.60 17.84
C THR A 483 32.89 -18.84 18.11
N SER A 484 32.35 -19.47 17.06
CA SER A 484 31.83 -20.84 17.21
C SER A 484 31.69 -21.58 15.87
N GLU A 485 32.78 -21.86 15.16
CA GLU A 485 32.76 -22.95 14.16
C GLU A 485 34.17 -23.46 13.84
N ALA A 486 34.68 -24.34 14.71
CA ALA A 486 35.79 -25.23 14.38
C ALA A 486 35.64 -26.54 15.17
N ARG A 487 34.83 -27.47 14.63
CA ARG A 487 34.90 -28.89 15.03
C ARG A 487 34.58 -29.80 13.84
N LEU A 488 35.67 -30.24 13.20
CA LEU A 488 35.95 -31.60 12.72
C LEU A 488 34.73 -32.46 12.32
N THR A 489 34.52 -32.60 11.01
CA THR A 489 33.94 -33.81 10.43
C THR A 489 34.95 -34.41 9.47
N ALA A 490 35.37 -35.64 9.77
CA ALA A 490 36.25 -36.45 8.96
C ALA A 490 35.52 -36.96 7.70
N PRO A 491 36.20 -37.13 6.55
CA PRO A 491 35.59 -37.65 5.34
C PRO A 491 35.33 -39.16 5.41
N PRO A 492 34.25 -39.67 4.81
CA PRO A 492 33.97 -41.10 4.78
C PRO A 492 34.86 -41.85 3.77
N ALA A 493 35.27 -43.05 4.18
CA ALA A 493 36.11 -43.97 3.43
C ALA A 493 35.42 -44.51 2.15
N ALA A 494 36.23 -44.71 1.11
CA ALA A 494 35.84 -45.29 -0.17
C ALA A 494 35.39 -46.76 -0.06
N PRO A 495 34.44 -47.22 -0.90
CA PRO A 495 34.06 -48.62 -0.95
C PRO A 495 35.11 -49.46 -1.69
N SER A 496 35.56 -50.54 -1.04
CA SER A 496 36.44 -51.56 -1.62
C SER A 496 35.68 -52.43 -2.62
N SER A 497 36.22 -52.49 -3.84
CA SER A 497 35.88 -53.48 -4.85
C SER A 497 36.56 -54.82 -4.52
N ASN A 498 35.81 -55.81 -4.04
CA ASN A 498 36.25 -57.21 -4.10
C ASN A 498 35.53 -57.90 -5.26
N ALA A 499 36.28 -58.03 -6.37
CA ALA A 499 36.07 -59.06 -7.36
C ALA A 499 37.18 -60.10 -7.17
N THR A 500 36.83 -61.38 -7.09
CA THR A 500 37.72 -62.44 -7.58
C THR A 500 36.88 -63.65 -7.99
N PRO A 501 37.20 -64.29 -9.12
CA PRO A 501 36.47 -65.43 -9.66
C PRO A 501 37.07 -66.78 -9.19
N THR A 502 36.47 -67.85 -9.73
CA THR A 502 36.76 -69.30 -9.63
C THR A 502 36.30 -70.02 -8.38
#